data_AF-T1AAH6-F1
#
_entry.id   AF-T1AAH6-F1
#
_cell.length_a   1.000
_cell.length_b   1.000
_cell.length_c   1.000
_cell.angle_alpha   90.00
_cell.angle_beta   90.00
_cell.angle_gamma   90.00
#
_symmetry.space_group_name_H-M   'P 1'
#
loop_
_entity.id
_entity.type
_entity.pdbx_description
1 polymer ?
#
loop_
_entity_poly.entity_id
_entity_poly.type
_entity_poly.pdbx_seq_one_letter_code
_entity_poly.pdbx_strand_id
1 'polypeptide(L)'
;MPILTMPADDVTHPIPDLTGYITEGQIYVSRDLQRRGVYPPIDVLPSLSRLMNQGIGKGRTREDHRGVTDQLFAAYATGKDQRALSAIVGEESLTATDRIYLRVADRFETEFVNQRPDEDRTIDQSLAIAWDILSDLPDSELKRIKPEFIQKYRVSRTLPS
;
A
#
# COMPACT_ATOMS: atom_id res chain seq x y z
N MET A 1 4.57 19.70 -9.90
CA MET A 1 3.32 18.97 -9.63
C MET A 1 2.27 19.96 -9.16
N PRO A 2 1.07 20.01 -9.76
CA PRO A 2 -0.01 20.85 -9.25
C PRO A 2 -0.51 20.31 -7.90
N ILE A 3 -0.96 21.21 -7.03
CA ILE A 3 -1.56 20.89 -5.72
C ILE A 3 -2.94 21.52 -5.67
N LEU A 4 -3.94 20.76 -5.24
CA LEU A 4 -5.29 21.24 -5.02
C LEU A 4 -5.78 20.82 -3.64
N THR A 5 -6.69 21.61 -3.08
CA THR A 5 -7.39 21.30 -1.83
C THR A 5 -8.85 21.03 -2.14
N MET A 6 -9.38 19.88 -1.70
CA MET A 6 -10.79 19.55 -1.87
C MET A 6 -11.65 20.35 -0.89
N PRO A 7 -12.68 21.06 -1.35
CA PRO A 7 -13.67 21.66 -0.47
C PRO A 7 -14.40 20.57 0.32
N ALA A 8 -14.48 20.70 1.64
CA ALA A 8 -15.16 19.76 2.54
C ALA A 8 -14.76 18.27 2.38
N ASP A 9 -13.55 18.00 1.88
CA ASP A 9 -13.05 16.66 1.54
C ASP A 9 -13.90 15.89 0.51
N ASP A 10 -14.71 16.61 -0.28
CA ASP A 10 -15.58 16.02 -1.29
C ASP A 10 -14.81 15.77 -2.61
N VAL A 11 -14.56 14.50 -2.90
CA VAL A 11 -13.91 14.05 -4.15
C VAL A 11 -14.79 14.24 -5.38
N THR A 12 -16.10 14.33 -5.20
CA THR A 12 -17.07 14.55 -6.29
C THR A 12 -17.22 16.04 -6.63
N HIS A 13 -16.58 16.92 -5.87
CA HIS A 13 -16.56 18.34 -6.17
C HIS A 13 -15.95 18.60 -7.55
N PRO A 14 -16.43 19.58 -8.35
CA PRO A 14 -15.93 19.81 -9.71
C PRO A 14 -14.42 20.06 -9.80
N ILE A 15 -13.79 20.60 -8.75
CA ILE A 15 -12.35 20.88 -8.71
C ILE A 15 -11.50 19.59 -8.79
N PRO A 16 -11.62 18.63 -7.85
CA PRO A 16 -10.91 17.36 -7.96
C PRO A 16 -11.35 16.54 -9.18
N ASP A 17 -12.64 16.54 -9.52
CA ASP A 17 -13.18 15.79 -10.66
C ASP A 17 -12.52 16.22 -11.99
N LEU A 18 -12.60 17.51 -12.34
CA LEU A 18 -11.99 18.05 -13.56
C LEU A 18 -10.46 17.89 -13.57
N THR A 19 -9.81 17.97 -12.41
CA THR A 19 -8.37 17.77 -12.33
C THR A 19 -7.98 16.31 -12.62
N GLY A 20 -8.75 15.33 -12.09
CA GLY A 20 -8.55 13.91 -12.37
C GLY A 20 -8.84 13.50 -13.83
N TYR A 21 -9.71 14.25 -14.51
CA TYR A 21 -9.94 14.10 -15.95
C TYR A 21 -8.74 14.54 -16.80
N ILE A 22 -8.03 15.59 -16.38
CA ILE A 22 -6.93 16.18 -17.16
C ILE A 22 -5.60 15.48 -16.88
N THR A 23 -5.36 15.11 -15.62
CA THR A 23 -4.06 14.57 -15.19
C THR A 23 -3.99 13.04 -15.35
N GLU A 24 -2.78 12.50 -15.51
CA GLU A 24 -2.50 11.07 -15.67
C GLU A 24 -2.49 10.29 -14.35
N GLY A 25 -3.10 10.84 -13.31
CA GLY A 25 -3.12 10.26 -11.97
C GLY A 25 -3.12 11.33 -10.88
N GLN A 26 -3.24 10.87 -9.65
CA GLN A 26 -3.34 11.72 -8.47
C GLN A 26 -2.69 11.04 -7.27
N ILE A 27 -2.17 11.86 -6.36
CA ILE A 27 -1.71 11.42 -5.04
C ILE A 27 -2.68 12.02 -4.02
N TYR A 28 -3.40 11.16 -3.31
CA TYR A 28 -4.41 11.55 -2.36
C TYR A 28 -3.81 11.69 -0.97
N VAL A 29 -4.03 12.84 -0.33
CA VAL A 29 -3.60 13.12 1.04
C VAL A 29 -4.79 12.94 1.97
N SER A 30 -4.71 11.98 2.89
CA SER A 30 -5.80 11.57 3.76
C SER A 30 -5.72 12.17 5.15
N ARG A 31 -6.80 12.83 5.58
CA ARG A 31 -6.93 13.30 6.96
C ARG A 31 -6.97 12.16 7.98
N ASP A 32 -7.45 10.99 7.57
CA ASP A 32 -7.53 9.83 8.46
C ASP A 32 -6.14 9.33 8.86
N LEU A 33 -5.27 9.14 7.86
CA LEU A 33 -3.87 8.78 8.07
C LEU A 33 -3.12 9.86 8.86
N GLN A 34 -3.41 11.14 8.58
CA GLN A 34 -2.83 12.25 9.33
C GLN A 34 -3.25 12.22 10.82
N ARG A 35 -4.52 11.97 11.13
CA ARG A 35 -5.01 11.85 12.52
C ARG A 35 -4.37 10.67 13.26
N ARG A 36 -3.98 9.62 12.54
CA ARG A 36 -3.25 8.46 13.06
C ARG A 36 -1.74 8.67 13.17
N GLY A 37 -1.24 9.87 12.85
CA GLY A 37 0.18 10.21 12.96
C GLY A 37 1.07 9.68 11.84
N VAL A 38 0.48 9.23 10.72
CA VAL A 38 1.24 8.76 9.55
C VAL A 38 1.72 9.96 8.74
N TYR A 39 3.01 10.01 8.43
CA TYR A 39 3.60 11.04 7.58
C TYR A 39 4.49 10.41 6.50
N PRO A 40 4.39 10.82 5.21
CA PRO A 40 3.34 11.65 4.65
C PRO A 40 2.00 10.90 4.67
N PRO A 41 0.85 11.56 4.93
CA PRO A 41 -0.44 10.88 5.06
C PRO A 41 -1.05 10.56 3.68
N ILE A 42 -0.37 9.74 2.88
CA ILE A 42 -0.79 9.36 1.52
C ILE A 42 -1.72 8.15 1.58
N ASP A 43 -2.94 8.28 1.06
CA ASP A 43 -3.82 7.13 0.87
C ASP A 43 -3.61 6.53 -0.52
N VAL A 44 -3.04 5.33 -0.55
CA VAL A 44 -2.68 4.66 -1.80
C VAL A 44 -3.88 4.14 -2.57
N LEU A 45 -5.01 3.84 -1.91
CA LEU A 45 -6.18 3.22 -2.57
C LEU A 45 -6.86 4.16 -3.59
N PRO A 46 -7.13 5.44 -3.28
CA PRO A 46 -7.63 6.42 -4.26
C PRO A 46 -6.51 7.07 -5.09
N SER A 47 -5.24 6.83 -4.78
CA SER A 47 -4.11 7.34 -5.56
C SER A 47 -3.86 6.48 -6.80
N LEU A 48 -3.40 7.11 -7.89
CA LEU A 48 -3.14 6.42 -9.15
C LEU A 48 -2.01 7.08 -9.92
N SER A 49 -1.22 6.27 -10.63
CA SER A 49 -0.34 6.72 -11.71
C SER A 49 -0.60 5.86 -12.95
N ARG A 50 -1.20 6.46 -13.99
CA ARG A 50 -1.52 5.75 -15.25
C ARG A 50 -0.27 5.36 -16.02
N LEU A 51 0.84 6.07 -15.81
CA LEU A 51 2.11 5.86 -16.50
C LEU A 51 3.09 4.95 -15.72
N MET A 52 2.70 4.44 -14.54
CA MET A 52 3.56 3.59 -13.70
C MET A 52 4.25 2.48 -14.50
N ASN A 53 3.51 1.77 -15.36
CA ASN A 53 4.05 0.66 -16.14
C ASN A 53 5.18 1.05 -17.09
N GLN A 54 5.25 2.32 -17.50
CA GLN A 54 6.33 2.84 -18.33
C GLN A 54 7.58 3.22 -17.51
N GLY A 55 7.48 3.28 -16.17
CA GLY A 55 8.58 3.65 -15.28
C GLY A 55 9.23 2.48 -14.53
N ILE A 56 8.61 1.30 -14.54
CA ILE A 56 9.04 0.16 -13.71
C ILE A 56 9.68 -0.98 -14.53
N GLY A 57 10.20 -1.99 -13.83
CA GLY A 57 10.73 -3.21 -14.42
C GLY A 57 12.25 -3.21 -14.63
N LYS A 58 12.73 -4.29 -15.24
CA LYS A 58 14.16 -4.53 -15.51
C LYS A 58 14.77 -3.39 -16.32
N GLY A 59 15.91 -2.87 -15.87
CA GLY A 59 16.60 -1.75 -16.52
C GLY A 59 16.09 -0.36 -16.13
N ARG A 60 15.04 -0.26 -15.29
CA ARG A 60 14.57 1.01 -14.71
C ARG A 60 14.55 1.00 -13.19
N THR A 61 13.89 -0.01 -12.62
CA THR A 61 13.81 -0.24 -11.17
C THR A 61 14.27 -1.66 -10.90
N ARG A 62 13.34 -2.60 -10.69
CA ARG A 62 13.61 -4.02 -10.48
C ARG A 62 12.54 -4.88 -11.12
N GLU A 63 12.86 -6.15 -11.39
CA GLU A 63 12.02 -7.09 -12.14
C GLU A 63 10.71 -7.49 -11.43
N ASP A 64 10.68 -7.40 -10.11
CA ASP A 64 9.57 -7.76 -9.23
C ASP A 64 8.59 -6.60 -8.94
N HIS A 65 8.99 -5.36 -9.25
CA HIS A 65 8.29 -4.14 -8.85
C HIS A 65 6.77 -4.20 -9.13
N ARG A 66 6.36 -4.57 -10.35
CA ARG A 66 4.93 -4.64 -10.69
C ARG A 66 4.16 -5.60 -9.80
N GLY A 67 4.68 -6.82 -9.62
CA GLY A 67 4.01 -7.86 -8.85
C GLY A 67 3.93 -7.50 -7.36
N VAL A 68 5.01 -6.93 -6.82
CA VAL A 68 5.07 -6.47 -5.43
C VAL A 68 4.06 -5.35 -5.18
N THR A 69 3.98 -4.34 -6.07
CA THR A 69 2.99 -3.26 -5.93
C THR A 69 1.57 -3.80 -6.01
N ASP A 70 1.26 -4.65 -7.00
CA ASP A 70 -0.09 -5.20 -7.17
C ASP A 70 -0.50 -6.06 -5.96
N GLN A 71 0.42 -6.87 -5.42
CA GLN A 71 0.18 -7.69 -4.24
C GLN A 71 0.00 -6.84 -2.98
N LEU A 72 0.86 -5.85 -2.75
CA LEU A 72 0.80 -4.99 -1.57
C LEU A 72 -0.48 -4.14 -1.57
N PHE A 73 -0.88 -3.61 -2.73
CA PHE A 73 -2.14 -2.89 -2.90
C PHE A 73 -3.34 -3.78 -2.56
N ALA A 74 -3.37 -5.00 -3.09
CA ALA A 74 -4.46 -5.94 -2.81
C ALA A 74 -4.51 -6.34 -1.32
N ALA A 75 -3.36 -6.64 -0.72
CA ALA A 75 -3.29 -7.00 0.70
C ALA A 75 -3.72 -5.85 1.61
N TYR A 76 -3.32 -4.61 1.29
CA TYR A 76 -3.74 -3.43 2.04
C TYR A 76 -5.25 -3.17 1.92
N ALA A 77 -5.81 -3.29 0.71
CA ALA A 77 -7.26 -3.15 0.50
C ALA A 77 -8.04 -4.19 1.33
N THR A 78 -7.65 -5.46 1.25
CA THR A 78 -8.26 -6.52 2.07
C THR A 78 -8.11 -6.25 3.56
N GLY A 79 -6.93 -5.86 4.03
CA GLY A 79 -6.73 -5.54 5.45
C GLY A 79 -7.56 -4.35 5.93
N LYS A 80 -7.80 -3.33 5.08
CA LYS A 80 -8.73 -2.24 5.40
C LYS A 80 -10.17 -2.73 5.52
N ASP A 81 -10.62 -3.62 4.65
CA ASP A 81 -11.94 -4.25 4.76
C ASP A 81 -12.06 -5.07 6.05
N GLN A 82 -11.02 -5.83 6.41
CA GLN A 82 -10.99 -6.58 7.67
C GLN A 82 -10.99 -5.68 8.91
N ARG A 83 -10.31 -4.52 8.85
CA ARG A 83 -10.35 -3.51 9.92
C ARG A 83 -11.75 -2.92 10.09
N ALA A 84 -12.47 -2.67 9.00
CA ALA A 84 -13.84 -2.20 9.06
C ALA A 84 -14.77 -3.28 9.63
N LEU A 85 -14.59 -4.54 9.21
CA LEU A 85 -15.35 -5.68 9.74
C LEU A 85 -15.09 -5.89 11.24
N SER A 86 -13.83 -5.88 11.68
CA SER A 86 -13.48 -6.09 13.09
C SER A 86 -14.07 -5.01 14.01
N ALA A 87 -14.18 -3.77 13.53
CA ALA A 87 -14.84 -2.69 14.27
C ALA A 87 -16.34 -2.92 14.48
N ILE A 88 -16.98 -3.78 13.68
CA ILE A 88 -18.41 -4.10 13.75
C ILE A 88 -18.66 -5.37 14.58
N VAL A 89 -17.89 -6.44 14.32
CA VAL A 89 -18.15 -7.79 14.89
C VAL A 89 -17.12 -8.28 15.90
N GLY A 90 -16.11 -7.46 16.22
CA GLY A 90 -15.00 -7.84 17.10
C GLY A 90 -13.86 -8.55 16.35
N GLU A 91 -12.62 -8.38 16.83
CA GLU A 91 -11.43 -9.00 16.22
C GLU A 91 -11.38 -10.52 16.45
N GLU A 92 -12.00 -10.99 17.53
CA GLU A 92 -12.13 -12.41 17.85
C GLU A 92 -12.87 -13.20 16.76
N SER A 93 -13.75 -12.53 16.03
CA SER A 93 -14.56 -13.10 14.94
C SER A 93 -13.79 -13.26 13.63
N LEU A 94 -12.60 -12.67 13.50
CA LEU A 94 -11.77 -12.78 12.31
C LEU A 94 -11.07 -14.14 12.23
N THR A 95 -10.95 -14.67 10.99
CA THR A 95 -10.15 -15.87 10.75
C THR A 95 -8.66 -15.59 10.97
N ALA A 96 -7.86 -16.64 11.12
CA ALA A 96 -6.40 -16.49 11.25
C ALA A 96 -5.79 -15.70 10.07
N THR A 97 -6.25 -15.96 8.85
CA THR A 97 -5.81 -15.25 7.65
C THR A 97 -6.23 -13.78 7.65
N ASP A 98 -7.46 -13.47 8.07
CA ASP A 98 -7.95 -12.09 8.13
C ASP A 98 -7.16 -11.25 9.13
N ARG A 99 -6.77 -11.84 10.27
CA ARG A 99 -5.88 -11.18 11.24
C ARG A 99 -4.49 -10.90 10.68
N ILE A 100 -3.97 -11.76 9.79
CA ILE A 100 -2.71 -11.50 9.10
C ILE A 100 -2.89 -10.31 8.13
N TYR A 101 -3.98 -10.26 7.35
CA TYR A 101 -4.25 -9.12 6.46
C TYR A 101 -4.41 -7.81 7.23
N LEU A 102 -5.08 -7.83 8.39
CA LEU A 102 -5.19 -6.67 9.29
C LEU A 102 -3.81 -6.18 9.72
N ARG A 103 -2.95 -7.10 10.20
CA ARG A 103 -1.57 -6.79 10.58
C ARG A 103 -0.76 -6.23 9.41
N VAL A 104 -0.88 -6.82 8.23
CA VAL A 104 -0.21 -6.33 7.01
C VAL A 104 -0.65 -4.90 6.69
N ALA A 105 -1.93 -4.56 6.84
CA ALA A 105 -2.41 -3.21 6.63
C ALA A 105 -1.86 -2.21 7.67
N ASP A 106 -1.78 -2.61 8.95
CA ASP A 106 -1.18 -1.78 10.00
C ASP A 106 0.32 -1.55 9.76
N ARG A 107 1.06 -2.61 9.40
CA ARG A 107 2.49 -2.51 9.07
C ARG A 107 2.72 -1.70 7.80
N PHE A 108 1.85 -1.84 6.80
CA PHE A 108 1.92 -1.01 5.60
C PHE A 108 1.80 0.48 5.93
N GLU A 109 0.84 0.87 6.77
CA GLU A 109 0.68 2.27 7.16
C GLU A 109 1.84 2.76 8.04
N THR A 110 2.36 1.93 8.95
CA THR A 110 3.36 2.34 9.95
C THR A 110 4.82 2.19 9.52
N GLU A 111 5.13 1.32 8.56
CA GLU A 111 6.50 1.03 8.11
C GLU A 111 6.73 1.46 6.66
N PHE A 112 5.74 1.27 5.77
CA PHE A 112 5.90 1.61 4.35
C PHE A 112 5.48 3.06 4.05
N VAL A 113 4.25 3.45 4.42
CA VAL A 113 3.74 4.81 4.17
C VAL A 113 4.39 5.81 5.11
N ASN A 114 4.51 5.47 6.39
CA ASN A 114 5.15 6.34 7.37
C ASN A 114 6.67 6.38 7.14
N GLN A 115 7.17 7.56 6.81
CA GLN A 115 8.54 7.87 6.48
C GLN A 115 8.91 9.21 7.12
N ARG A 116 10.11 9.34 7.65
CA ARG A 116 10.51 10.61 8.29
C ARG A 116 10.63 11.73 7.24
N PRO A 117 10.38 13.00 7.58
CA PRO A 117 10.49 14.12 6.63
C PRO A 117 11.87 14.30 5.99
N ASP A 118 12.91 13.81 6.66
CA ASP A 118 14.33 13.86 6.27
C ASP A 118 14.86 12.50 5.79
N GLU A 119 14.00 11.49 5.69
CA GLU A 119 14.36 10.17 5.17
C GLU A 119 14.11 10.14 3.66
N ASP A 120 15.11 9.71 2.90
CA ASP A 120 15.01 9.49 1.45
C ASP A 120 15.27 8.02 1.15
N ARG A 121 14.25 7.33 0.64
CA ARG A 121 14.29 5.89 0.35
C ARG A 121 14.52 5.67 -1.13
N THR A 122 15.57 4.91 -1.44
CA THR A 122 15.76 4.34 -2.78
C THR A 122 14.63 3.36 -3.11
N ILE A 123 14.40 3.13 -4.41
CA ILE A 123 13.38 2.16 -4.84
C ILE A 123 13.65 0.75 -4.31
N ASP A 124 14.91 0.34 -4.19
CA ASP A 124 15.28 -0.96 -3.66
C ASP A 124 14.95 -1.10 -2.17
N GLN A 125 15.16 -0.03 -1.38
CA GLN A 125 14.75 0.01 0.02
C GLN A 125 13.23 -0.09 0.16
N SER A 126 12.47 0.68 -0.64
CA SER A 126 11.01 0.60 -0.63
C SER A 126 10.52 -0.80 -1.00
N LEU A 127 11.08 -1.42 -2.03
CA LEU A 127 10.73 -2.79 -2.40
C LEU A 127 11.14 -3.81 -1.33
N ALA A 128 12.25 -3.60 -0.61
CA ALA A 128 12.66 -4.46 0.49
C ALA A 128 11.69 -4.38 1.68
N ILE A 129 11.24 -3.17 2.05
CA ILE A 129 10.20 -2.97 3.09
C ILE A 129 8.89 -3.64 2.66
N ALA A 130 8.49 -3.48 1.40
CA ALA A 130 7.30 -4.15 0.86
C ALA A 130 7.39 -5.68 0.98
N TRP A 131 8.55 -6.27 0.65
CA TRP A 131 8.78 -7.71 0.83
C TRP A 131 8.74 -8.16 2.28
N ASP A 132 9.30 -7.36 3.20
CA ASP A 132 9.27 -7.67 4.64
C ASP A 132 7.84 -7.63 5.21
N ILE A 133 7.01 -6.69 4.75
CA ILE A 133 5.59 -6.64 5.11
C ILE A 133 4.82 -7.83 4.52
N LEU A 134 5.02 -8.10 3.23
CA LEU A 134 4.38 -9.23 2.54
C LEU A 134 4.83 -10.60 3.08
N SER A 135 5.98 -10.66 3.76
CA SER A 135 6.49 -11.90 4.35
C SER A 135 5.58 -12.47 5.46
N ASP A 136 4.70 -11.65 6.04
CA ASP A 136 3.71 -12.09 7.03
C ASP A 136 2.62 -12.97 6.40
N LEU A 137 2.35 -12.81 5.09
CA LEU A 137 1.37 -13.62 4.37
C LEU A 137 1.94 -15.00 4.03
N PRO A 138 1.14 -16.08 4.10
CA PRO A 138 1.55 -17.38 3.59
C PRO A 138 1.72 -17.33 2.06
N ASP A 139 2.56 -18.21 1.49
CA ASP A 139 2.81 -18.25 0.04
C ASP A 139 1.52 -18.43 -0.77
N SER A 140 0.54 -19.14 -0.22
CA SER A 140 -0.78 -19.34 -0.84
C SER A 140 -1.56 -18.03 -1.07
N GLU A 141 -1.24 -16.97 -0.33
CA GLU A 141 -1.88 -15.66 -0.45
C GLU A 141 -1.12 -14.68 -1.36
N LEU A 142 0.13 -15.00 -1.76
CA LEU A 142 0.95 -14.19 -2.66
C LEU A 142 0.60 -14.42 -4.14
N LYS A 143 -0.69 -14.32 -4.47
CA LYS A 143 -1.29 -14.69 -5.76
C LYS A 143 -0.85 -13.81 -6.95
N ARG A 144 -0.34 -12.60 -6.69
CA ARG A 144 0.03 -11.61 -7.72
C ARG A 144 1.53 -11.55 -8.00
N ILE A 145 2.32 -12.31 -7.27
CA ILE A 145 3.78 -12.36 -7.45
C ILE A 145 4.16 -13.70 -8.07
N LYS A 146 5.04 -13.66 -9.07
CA LYS A 146 5.54 -14.89 -9.69
C LYS A 146 6.34 -15.70 -8.67
N PRO A 147 6.22 -17.05 -8.65
CA PRO A 147 6.96 -17.90 -7.71
C PRO A 147 8.48 -17.69 -7.72
N GLU A 148 9.05 -17.42 -8.91
CA GLU A 148 10.49 -17.14 -9.06
C GLU A 148 10.95 -15.91 -8.25
N PHE A 149 10.11 -14.89 -8.10
CA PHE A 149 10.42 -13.70 -7.32
C PHE A 149 10.19 -13.91 -5.83
N ILE A 150 9.19 -14.72 -5.46
CA ILE A 150 8.98 -15.14 -4.06
C ILE A 150 10.23 -15.86 -3.56
N GLN A 151 10.72 -16.85 -4.31
CA GLN A 151 11.93 -17.61 -3.93
C GLN A 151 13.18 -16.73 -3.85
N LYS A 152 13.28 -15.72 -4.73
CA LYS A 152 14.46 -14.86 -4.83
C LYS A 152 14.52 -13.75 -3.79
N TYR A 153 13.39 -13.15 -3.45
CA TYR A 153 13.34 -11.89 -2.68
C TYR A 153 12.65 -12.00 -1.31
N ARG A 154 11.92 -13.09 -1.03
CA ARG A 154 11.22 -13.22 0.26
C ARG A 154 12.22 -13.35 1.40
N VAL A 155 12.04 -12.50 2.42
CA VAL A 155 12.80 -12.58 3.68
C VAL A 155 12.24 -13.72 4.52
N SER A 156 13.08 -14.67 4.94
CA SER A 156 12.65 -15.73 5.86
C SER A 156 12.47 -15.16 7.26
N ARG A 157 11.22 -14.85 7.65
CA ARG A 157 10.86 -14.62 9.04
C ARG A 157 10.22 -15.88 9.61
N THR A 158 10.83 -16.43 10.65
CA THR A 158 10.13 -17.32 11.58
C THR A 158 9.08 -16.47 12.28
N LEU A 159 7.80 -16.64 11.93
CA LEU A 159 6.70 -16.01 12.67
C LEU A 159 6.85 -16.42 14.15
N PRO A 160 6.85 -15.49 15.11
CA PRO A 160 6.76 -15.87 16.51
C PRO A 160 5.44 -16.62 16.71
N SER A 161 5.55 -17.83 17.24
CA SER A 161 4.48 -18.76 17.59
C SER A 161 3.43 -18.14 18.50
#